data_AF-A0A1H8D4R6-F1
#
_entry.id   AF-A0A1H8D4R6-F1
#
_cell.length_a   1.000
_cell.length_b   1.000
_cell.length_c   1.000
_cell.angle_alpha   90.00
_cell.angle_beta   90.00
_cell.angle_gamma   90.00
#
_symmetry.space_group_name_H-M   'P 1'
#
loop_
_entity.id
_entity.type
_entity.pdbx_description
1 polymer ?
#
loop_
_entity_poly.entity_id
_entity_poly.type
_entity_poly.pdbx_seq_one_letter_code
_entity_poly.pdbx_strand_id
1 'polypeptide(L)'
;MMKSLREEEKMASLNKKEKVVYWAKSDPFLKVEELAEKVETTPHYVRTVLSEAKLSLTKLRKKYARKMEKLSNLSSNQFLIDIINILDLEVLSTEKLDRVILNDYQSYQQLVKDNNFQERTSIIYDQNEPILINTTLLLPKEDKVDSKHELDNLLNAKSSNINFTNPILEIEEANYDLAESLQIQLGASIFKVSCKIIVKGEVQGLDIVYLRNDNCQISLSGKDTSFQIKKAN
;
A
#
# COMPACT_ATOMS: atom_id res chain seq x y z
N MET A 1 -13.15 -9.40 16.36
CA MET A 1 -13.70 -8.82 17.61
C MET A 1 -12.67 -8.00 18.42
N MET A 2 -11.35 -8.27 18.34
CA MET A 2 -10.31 -7.52 19.06
C MET A 2 -9.83 -6.20 18.41
N LYS A 3 -10.33 -5.85 17.21
CA LYS A 3 -9.94 -4.64 16.44
C LYS A 3 -10.49 -3.33 17.04
N SER A 4 -11.65 -3.38 17.73
CA SER A 4 -12.29 -2.17 18.27
C SER A 4 -11.68 -1.70 19.59
N LEU A 5 -11.28 -2.62 20.47
CA LEU A 5 -10.81 -2.31 21.82
C LEU A 5 -9.49 -1.53 21.89
N ARG A 6 -8.65 -1.52 20.83
CA ARG A 6 -7.27 -0.98 20.89
C ARG A 6 -7.05 0.30 20.08
N GLU A 7 -7.86 0.53 19.04
CA GLU A 7 -8.02 1.90 18.48
C GLU A 7 -8.62 2.84 19.53
N GLU A 8 -9.51 2.32 20.39
CA GLU A 8 -10.05 3.02 21.56
C GLU A 8 -8.94 3.50 22.52
N GLU A 9 -7.90 2.71 22.76
CA GLU A 9 -6.78 3.07 23.67
C GLU A 9 -5.81 4.11 23.08
N LYS A 10 -5.45 4.01 21.79
CA LYS A 10 -4.63 5.03 21.10
C LYS A 10 -5.39 6.34 20.92
N MET A 11 -6.69 6.24 20.68
CA MET A 11 -7.54 7.40 20.82
C MET A 11 -7.49 7.90 22.28
N ALA A 12 -7.65 7.06 23.29
CA ALA A 12 -7.67 7.51 24.70
C ALA A 12 -6.46 8.37 25.12
N SER A 13 -5.27 8.17 24.54
CA SER A 13 -4.07 8.98 24.83
C SER A 13 -3.96 10.31 24.07
N LEU A 14 -4.62 10.44 22.91
CA LEU A 14 -4.62 11.67 22.12
C LEU A 14 -5.58 12.69 22.74
N ASN A 15 -5.19 13.95 22.76
CA ASN A 15 -6.13 15.00 23.14
C ASN A 15 -7.21 15.16 22.03
N LYS A 16 -8.36 15.75 22.37
CA LYS A 16 -9.48 15.88 21.42
C LYS A 16 -9.08 16.60 20.12
N LYS A 17 -8.14 17.54 20.18
CA LYS A 17 -7.65 18.27 19.01
C LYS A 17 -6.86 17.36 18.08
N GLU A 18 -5.93 16.58 18.63
CA GLU A 18 -5.11 15.63 17.88
C GLU A 18 -5.96 14.52 17.26
N LYS A 19 -6.94 14.00 18.00
CA LYS A 19 -7.91 13.02 17.49
C LYS A 19 -8.65 13.52 16.25
N VAL A 20 -9.13 14.77 16.27
CA VAL A 20 -9.82 15.38 15.12
C VAL A 20 -8.89 15.46 13.91
N VAL A 21 -7.67 15.96 14.10
CA VAL A 21 -6.68 16.08 13.02
C VAL A 21 -6.30 14.72 12.45
N TYR A 22 -6.12 13.72 13.32
CA TYR A 22 -5.80 12.35 12.92
C TYR A 22 -6.90 11.77 12.04
N TRP A 23 -8.14 11.72 12.51
CA TRP A 23 -9.24 11.13 11.75
C TRP A 23 -9.50 11.86 10.44
N ALA A 24 -9.41 13.19 10.42
CA ALA A 24 -9.60 13.97 9.20
C ALA A 24 -8.54 13.71 8.12
N LYS A 25 -7.29 13.39 8.52
CA LYS A 25 -6.21 13.05 7.58
C LYS A 25 -6.27 11.58 7.14
N SER A 26 -6.55 10.68 8.08
CA SER A 26 -6.62 9.24 7.85
C SER A 26 -7.83 8.85 6.99
N ASP A 27 -8.98 9.49 7.22
CA ASP A 27 -10.18 9.31 6.41
C ASP A 27 -10.81 10.68 6.09
N PRO A 28 -10.39 11.30 4.96
CA PRO A 28 -10.93 12.59 4.53
C PRO A 28 -12.43 12.57 4.21
N PHE A 29 -13.07 11.40 4.05
CA PHE A 29 -14.47 11.30 3.64
C PHE A 29 -15.45 11.35 4.81
N LEU A 30 -14.96 11.16 6.04
CA LEU A 30 -15.75 11.41 7.24
C LEU A 30 -16.35 12.81 7.22
N LYS A 31 -17.63 12.91 7.57
CA LYS A 31 -18.34 14.17 7.80
C LYS A 31 -17.90 14.79 9.12
N VAL A 32 -18.14 16.09 9.27
CA VAL A 32 -17.84 16.80 10.53
C VAL A 32 -18.61 16.18 11.69
N GLU A 33 -19.83 15.74 11.44
CA GLU A 33 -20.71 15.09 12.40
C GLU A 33 -20.16 13.71 12.82
N GLU A 34 -19.69 12.92 11.86
CA GLU A 34 -19.07 11.60 12.10
C GLU A 34 -17.73 11.71 12.83
N LEU A 35 -16.94 12.76 12.53
CA LEU A 35 -15.71 13.08 13.27
C LEU A 35 -16.03 13.52 14.71
N ALA A 36 -17.08 14.31 14.90
CA ALA A 36 -17.50 14.77 16.22
C ALA A 36 -17.95 13.59 17.09
N GLU A 37 -18.70 12.66 16.50
CA GLU A 37 -19.12 11.41 17.13
C GLU A 37 -17.92 10.53 17.49
N LYS A 38 -17.00 10.27 16.54
CA LYS A 38 -15.78 9.46 16.77
C LYS A 38 -14.84 10.02 17.85
N VAL A 39 -14.87 11.34 18.08
CA VAL A 39 -13.97 12.03 19.02
C VAL A 39 -14.70 12.50 20.29
N GLU A 40 -15.99 12.15 20.42
CA GLU A 40 -16.83 12.53 21.57
C GLU A 40 -16.80 14.04 21.83
N THR A 41 -17.06 14.82 20.78
CA THR A 41 -17.03 16.29 20.80
C THR A 41 -18.16 16.88 19.96
N THR A 42 -18.17 18.20 19.79
CA THR A 42 -19.21 18.89 19.00
C THR A 42 -18.74 19.15 17.56
N PRO A 43 -19.65 19.17 16.58
CA PRO A 43 -19.34 19.63 15.22
C PRO A 43 -18.71 21.03 15.20
N HIS A 44 -19.11 21.91 16.13
CA HIS A 44 -18.50 23.24 16.28
C HIS A 44 -17.01 23.14 16.66
N TYR A 45 -16.66 22.33 17.67
CA TYR A 45 -15.28 22.11 18.09
C TYR A 45 -14.43 21.51 16.97
N VAL A 46 -14.96 20.53 16.22
CA VAL A 46 -14.29 19.95 15.06
C VAL A 46 -13.95 21.01 14.02
N ARG A 47 -14.90 21.89 13.68
CA ARG A 47 -14.68 22.99 12.72
C ARG A 47 -13.60 23.94 13.21
N THR A 48 -13.59 24.28 14.49
CA THR A 48 -12.55 25.13 15.10
C THR A 48 -11.17 24.47 14.99
N VAL A 49 -11.04 23.21 15.39
CA VAL A 49 -9.77 22.48 15.31
C VAL A 49 -9.25 22.36 13.88
N LEU A 50 -10.13 22.03 12.92
CA LEU A 50 -9.75 21.96 11.51
C LEU A 50 -9.29 23.33 10.99
N SER A 51 -10.00 24.41 11.35
CA SER A 51 -9.63 25.78 10.99
C SER A 51 -8.26 26.18 11.57
N GLU A 52 -8.05 25.93 12.88
CA GLU A 52 -6.78 26.19 13.56
C GLU A 52 -5.62 25.41 12.95
N ALA A 53 -5.86 24.16 12.56
CA ALA A 53 -4.88 23.31 11.88
C ALA A 53 -4.71 23.66 10.39
N LYS A 54 -5.44 24.67 9.88
CA LYS A 54 -5.49 25.06 8.45
C LYS A 54 -5.88 23.89 7.53
N LEU A 55 -6.70 22.97 8.03
CA LEU A 55 -7.21 21.82 7.31
C LEU A 55 -8.62 22.08 6.79
N SER A 56 -8.88 21.62 5.57
CA SER A 56 -10.21 21.61 4.96
C SER A 56 -10.49 20.22 4.44
N LEU A 57 -11.58 19.60 4.90
CA LEU A 57 -12.00 18.27 4.43
C LEU A 57 -12.21 18.28 2.91
N THR A 58 -12.77 19.34 2.35
CA THR A 58 -12.90 19.49 0.89
C THR A 58 -11.55 19.49 0.19
N LYS A 59 -10.54 20.20 0.73
CA LYS A 59 -9.17 20.18 0.16
C LYS A 59 -8.53 18.82 0.31
N LEU A 60 -8.69 18.16 1.45
CA LEU A 60 -8.16 16.81 1.71
C LEU A 60 -8.79 15.79 0.77
N ARG A 61 -10.12 15.81 0.59
CA ARG A 61 -10.85 14.98 -0.38
C ARG A 61 -10.38 15.24 -1.81
N LYS A 62 -10.19 16.51 -2.19
CA LYS A 62 -9.68 16.87 -3.53
C LYS A 62 -8.24 16.40 -3.74
N LYS A 63 -7.37 16.50 -2.72
CA LYS A 63 -6.01 15.96 -2.75
C LYS A 63 -6.06 14.45 -2.92
N TYR A 64 -6.88 13.77 -2.13
CA TYR A 64 -7.08 12.32 -2.20
C TYR A 64 -7.60 11.89 -3.57
N ALA A 65 -8.68 12.50 -4.07
CA ALA A 65 -9.26 12.16 -5.37
C ALA A 65 -8.28 12.39 -6.53
N ARG A 66 -7.53 13.50 -6.53
CA ARG A 66 -6.49 13.77 -7.53
C ARG A 66 -5.33 12.77 -7.44
N LYS A 67 -4.96 12.36 -6.22
CA LYS A 67 -3.95 11.32 -6.00
C LYS A 67 -4.45 9.98 -6.54
N MET A 68 -5.71 9.62 -6.27
CA MET A 68 -6.34 8.41 -6.79
C MET A 68 -6.44 8.40 -8.31
N GLU A 69 -6.82 9.53 -8.92
CA GLU A 69 -6.87 9.67 -10.38
C GLU A 69 -5.49 9.49 -11.03
N LYS A 70 -4.45 10.09 -10.43
CA LYS A 70 -3.07 9.86 -10.88
C LYS A 70 -2.66 8.39 -10.72
N LEU A 71 -2.97 7.79 -9.58
CA LEU A 71 -2.58 6.42 -9.28
C LEU A 71 -3.35 5.38 -10.09
N SER A 72 -4.63 5.61 -10.39
CA SER A 72 -5.42 4.74 -11.26
C SER A 72 -4.89 4.72 -12.70
N ASN A 73 -4.23 5.79 -13.13
CA ASN A 73 -3.54 5.83 -14.42
C ASN A 73 -2.19 5.09 -14.39
N LEU A 74 -1.59 4.95 -13.20
CA LEU A 74 -0.26 4.35 -13.00
C LEU A 74 -0.34 2.84 -12.73
N SER A 75 -1.30 2.43 -11.92
CA SER A 75 -1.53 1.03 -11.58
C SER A 75 -2.99 0.78 -11.27
N SER A 76 -3.38 -0.44 -11.54
CA SER A 76 -4.70 -0.99 -11.29
C SER A 76 -4.74 -1.82 -10.01
N ASN A 77 -3.57 -2.11 -9.45
CA ASN A 77 -3.39 -2.92 -8.27
C ASN A 77 -3.72 -2.13 -7.00
N GLN A 78 -4.85 -2.43 -6.35
CA GLN A 78 -5.29 -1.73 -5.15
C GLN A 78 -4.29 -1.84 -3.99
N PHE A 79 -3.65 -2.99 -3.79
CA PHE A 79 -2.65 -3.16 -2.74
C PHE A 79 -1.46 -2.20 -2.93
N LEU A 80 -0.96 -2.11 -4.16
CA LEU A 80 0.10 -1.18 -4.51
C LEU A 80 -0.31 0.29 -4.29
N ILE A 81 -1.53 0.65 -4.70
CA ILE A 81 -2.10 1.98 -4.48
C ILE A 81 -2.16 2.30 -2.98
N ASP A 82 -2.57 1.34 -2.15
CA ASP A 82 -2.67 1.51 -0.71
C ASP A 82 -1.28 1.73 -0.09
N ILE A 83 -0.27 0.98 -0.50
CA ILE A 83 1.12 1.19 -0.04
C ILE A 83 1.63 2.59 -0.43
N ILE A 84 1.42 3.00 -1.68
CA ILE A 84 1.80 4.35 -2.17
C ILE A 84 1.09 5.45 -1.37
N ASN A 85 -0.17 5.23 -1.02
CA ASN A 85 -0.94 6.16 -0.21
C ASN A 85 -0.40 6.28 1.21
N ILE A 86 -0.16 5.15 1.86
CA ILE A 86 0.39 5.05 3.21
C ILE A 86 1.73 5.79 3.29
N LEU A 87 2.57 5.60 2.28
CA LEU A 87 3.88 6.24 2.20
C LEU A 87 3.84 7.74 1.84
N ASP A 88 2.67 8.27 1.47
CA ASP A 88 2.50 9.60 0.88
C ASP A 88 3.46 9.92 -0.28
N LEU A 89 3.74 8.94 -1.14
CA LEU A 89 4.67 9.14 -2.27
C LEU A 89 4.01 10.01 -3.35
N GLU A 90 4.77 10.94 -3.89
CA GLU A 90 4.42 11.67 -5.11
C GLU A 90 4.92 10.86 -6.32
N VAL A 91 4.22 9.78 -6.64
CA VAL A 91 4.62 8.94 -7.77
C VAL A 91 4.58 9.75 -9.07
N LEU A 92 5.73 9.83 -9.74
CA LEU A 92 5.89 10.60 -10.98
C LEU A 92 5.88 9.70 -12.21
N SER A 93 6.40 8.48 -12.11
CA SER A 93 6.46 7.52 -13.21
C SER A 93 6.53 6.08 -12.74
N THR A 94 6.18 5.17 -13.64
CA THR A 94 6.33 3.72 -13.49
C THR A 94 7.05 3.13 -14.70
N GLU A 95 7.86 2.12 -14.48
CA GLU A 95 8.48 1.32 -15.54
C GLU A 95 8.03 -0.14 -15.38
N LYS A 96 7.46 -0.72 -16.44
CA LYS A 96 7.14 -2.16 -16.46
C LYS A 96 8.36 -2.92 -16.96
N LEU A 97 8.73 -3.98 -16.26
CA LEU A 97 9.82 -4.86 -16.69
C LEU A 97 9.28 -6.14 -17.32
N ASP A 98 10.00 -6.66 -18.31
CA ASP A 98 9.73 -7.96 -18.94
C ASP A 98 10.41 -9.13 -18.20
N ARG A 99 10.81 -8.91 -16.94
CA ARG A 99 11.39 -9.94 -16.05
C ARG A 99 10.78 -9.86 -14.67
N VAL A 100 10.68 -11.00 -13.99
CA VAL A 100 10.38 -11.06 -12.56
C VAL A 100 11.60 -10.67 -11.74
N ILE A 101 11.39 -9.80 -10.76
CA ILE A 101 12.38 -9.47 -9.73
C ILE A 101 11.88 -10.00 -8.40
N LEU A 102 12.65 -10.93 -7.82
CA LEU A 102 12.40 -11.51 -6.51
C LEU A 102 13.73 -11.56 -5.74
N ASN A 103 13.65 -11.36 -4.44
CA ASN A 103 14.85 -11.48 -3.60
C ASN A 103 15.26 -12.95 -3.41
N ASP A 104 14.26 -13.82 -3.23
CA ASP A 104 14.43 -15.27 -3.07
C ASP A 104 13.58 -16.03 -4.10
N TYR A 105 14.16 -16.27 -5.28
CA TYR A 105 13.50 -17.06 -6.32
C TYR A 105 13.19 -18.50 -5.88
N GLN A 106 13.98 -19.08 -4.98
CA GLN A 106 13.82 -20.49 -4.58
C GLN A 106 12.52 -20.70 -3.81
N SER A 107 12.18 -19.79 -2.91
CA SER A 107 10.90 -19.82 -2.17
C SER A 107 9.67 -19.78 -3.08
N TYR A 108 9.80 -19.26 -4.29
CA TYR A 108 8.71 -19.15 -5.25
C TYR A 108 8.81 -20.14 -6.41
N GLN A 109 9.83 -21.01 -6.42
CA GLN A 109 10.02 -21.98 -7.50
C GLN A 109 8.80 -22.88 -7.70
N GLN A 110 8.05 -23.23 -6.65
CA GLN A 110 6.83 -24.03 -6.82
C GLN A 110 5.70 -23.26 -7.53
N LEU A 111 5.64 -21.93 -7.36
CA LEU A 111 4.68 -21.07 -8.08
C LEU A 111 5.14 -20.81 -9.52
N VAL A 112 6.45 -20.78 -9.75
CA VAL A 112 7.07 -20.42 -11.04
C VAL A 112 7.32 -21.64 -11.95
N LYS A 113 7.51 -22.85 -11.40
CA LYS A 113 7.82 -24.07 -12.17
C LYS A 113 6.63 -24.62 -12.96
N ASP A 114 5.42 -24.40 -12.47
CA ASP A 114 4.21 -24.73 -13.22
C ASP A 114 4.00 -23.58 -14.23
N ASN A 115 4.46 -23.76 -15.47
CA ASN A 115 4.58 -22.78 -16.58
C ASN A 115 3.29 -21.99 -16.97
N ASN A 116 2.23 -22.02 -16.15
CA ASN A 116 0.95 -21.35 -16.38
C ASN A 116 0.71 -20.16 -15.45
N PHE A 117 1.73 -19.58 -14.82
CA PHE A 117 1.55 -18.39 -14.00
C PHE A 117 1.66 -17.10 -14.84
N GLN A 118 0.93 -16.06 -14.44
CA GLN A 118 1.07 -14.72 -14.98
C GLN A 118 1.90 -13.87 -14.03
N GLU A 119 2.77 -13.04 -14.60
CA GLU A 119 3.67 -12.18 -13.84
C GLU A 119 3.64 -10.75 -14.33
N ARG A 120 3.88 -9.83 -13.40
CA ARG A 120 4.17 -8.43 -13.68
C ARG A 120 5.17 -7.92 -12.67
N THR A 121 6.21 -7.27 -13.17
CA THR A 121 7.08 -6.43 -12.35
C THR A 121 6.95 -4.98 -12.78
N SER A 122 6.90 -4.07 -11.82
CA SER A 122 6.90 -2.64 -12.08
C SER A 122 7.79 -1.91 -11.07
N ILE A 123 8.67 -1.05 -11.57
CA ILE A 123 9.44 -0.11 -10.77
C ILE A 123 8.64 1.18 -10.67
N ILE A 124 8.64 1.79 -9.48
CA ILE A 124 8.01 3.07 -9.23
C ILE A 124 9.08 4.09 -8.88
N TYR A 125 8.93 5.29 -9.43
CA TYR A 125 9.87 6.39 -9.23
C TYR A 125 9.21 7.57 -8.49
N ASP A 126 9.98 8.15 -7.57
CA ASP A 126 9.75 9.47 -6.99
C ASP A 126 10.93 10.36 -7.41
N GLN A 127 10.65 11.48 -8.07
CA GLN A 127 11.68 12.41 -8.54
C GLN A 127 12.81 11.76 -9.37
N ASN A 128 12.47 10.77 -10.22
CA ASN A 128 13.39 9.97 -11.04
C ASN A 128 14.27 8.98 -10.27
N GLU A 129 14.09 8.81 -8.97
CA GLU A 129 14.75 7.75 -8.21
C GLU A 129 13.81 6.56 -8.05
N PRO A 130 14.28 5.32 -8.29
CA PRO A 130 13.48 4.13 -8.03
C PRO A 130 13.31 3.99 -6.52
N ILE A 131 12.07 3.94 -6.04
CA ILE A 131 11.74 3.87 -4.61
C ILE A 131 11.19 2.51 -4.21
N LEU A 132 10.53 1.85 -5.16
CA LEU A 132 9.89 0.56 -4.91
C LEU A 132 9.82 -0.29 -6.18
N ILE A 133 9.80 -1.59 -5.96
CA ILE A 133 9.52 -2.58 -6.99
C ILE A 133 8.30 -3.39 -6.55
N ASN A 134 7.31 -3.50 -7.41
CA ASN A 134 6.18 -4.38 -7.22
C ASN A 134 6.28 -5.56 -8.17
N THR A 135 6.19 -6.77 -7.63
CA THR A 135 6.13 -8.03 -8.38
C THR A 135 4.83 -8.74 -8.00
N THR A 136 3.94 -8.91 -8.97
CA THR A 136 2.71 -9.67 -8.84
C THR A 136 2.84 -11.00 -9.58
N LEU A 137 2.49 -12.10 -8.90
CA LEU A 137 2.44 -13.45 -9.45
C LEU A 137 1.01 -13.99 -9.30
N LEU A 138 0.39 -14.45 -10.39
CA LEU A 138 -0.95 -15.05 -10.39
C LEU A 138 -0.90 -16.47 -10.96
N LEU A 139 -1.57 -17.39 -10.29
CA LEU A 139 -1.82 -18.77 -10.69
C LEU A 139 -3.26 -18.90 -11.20
N PRO A 140 -3.51 -18.71 -12.50
CA PRO A 140 -4.83 -18.98 -13.07
C PRO A 140 -5.17 -20.48 -12.94
N LYS A 141 -6.39 -20.78 -12.48
CA LYS A 141 -6.96 -22.13 -12.57
C LYS A 141 -7.68 -22.27 -13.93
N GLU A 142 -7.15 -23.16 -14.77
CA GLU A 142 -7.68 -23.70 -16.04
C GLU A 142 -7.71 -22.78 -17.30
N ASP A 143 -6.95 -23.23 -18.32
CA ASP A 143 -7.07 -23.18 -19.80
C ASP A 143 -7.68 -21.99 -20.59
N LYS A 144 -8.05 -20.86 -19.98
CA LYS A 144 -8.59 -19.72 -20.75
C LYS A 144 -8.12 -18.37 -20.23
N VAL A 145 -6.81 -18.17 -20.21
CA VAL A 145 -6.26 -16.87 -19.81
C VAL A 145 -5.30 -16.43 -20.89
N ASP A 146 -5.84 -15.70 -21.87
CA ASP A 146 -5.04 -15.11 -22.94
C ASP A 146 -4.23 -13.93 -22.35
N SER A 147 -2.93 -14.02 -22.57
CA SER A 147 -1.85 -13.03 -22.47
C SER A 147 -2.10 -11.67 -21.78
N LYS A 148 -1.20 -11.31 -20.84
CA LYS A 148 -0.74 -9.98 -20.31
C LYS A 148 -1.80 -8.89 -19.99
N HIS A 149 -2.79 -8.67 -20.85
CA HIS A 149 -3.95 -7.81 -20.65
C HIS A 149 -4.89 -8.29 -19.54
N GLU A 150 -4.98 -9.60 -19.28
CA GLU A 150 -5.86 -10.10 -18.22
C GLU A 150 -5.35 -9.79 -16.82
N LEU A 151 -4.05 -9.73 -16.55
CA LEU A 151 -3.55 -9.39 -15.21
C LEU A 151 -3.90 -7.94 -14.83
N ASP A 152 -3.71 -7.01 -15.77
CA ASP A 152 -4.13 -5.62 -15.58
C ASP A 152 -5.66 -5.54 -15.45
N ASN A 153 -6.43 -6.27 -16.27
CA ASN A 153 -7.90 -6.31 -16.19
C ASN A 153 -8.42 -6.96 -14.89
N LEU A 154 -7.76 -8.00 -14.40
CA LEU A 154 -8.10 -8.70 -13.17
C LEU A 154 -7.83 -7.75 -12.01
N LEU A 155 -6.69 -7.06 -12.01
CA LEU A 155 -6.35 -6.08 -10.99
C LEU A 155 -7.21 -4.79 -11.06
N ASN A 156 -7.57 -4.25 -12.25
CA ASN A 156 -8.47 -3.07 -12.33
C ASN A 156 -9.95 -3.39 -12.37
N ALA A 157 -10.35 -4.66 -12.50
CA ALA A 157 -11.73 -5.01 -12.25
C ALA A 157 -12.04 -4.65 -10.80
N LYS A 158 -12.86 -3.60 -10.63
CA LYS A 158 -13.75 -3.38 -9.48
C LYS A 158 -14.72 -4.56 -9.28
N SER A 159 -14.31 -5.77 -9.66
CA SER A 159 -14.98 -7.01 -9.38
C SER A 159 -14.89 -7.21 -7.88
N SER A 160 -16.05 -7.35 -7.26
CA SER A 160 -16.29 -7.63 -5.83
C SER A 160 -15.62 -8.90 -5.30
N ASN A 161 -14.71 -9.52 -6.05
CA ASN A 161 -14.28 -10.89 -5.89
C ASN A 161 -12.77 -11.03 -5.67
N ILE A 162 -12.01 -9.93 -5.68
CA ILE A 162 -10.58 -9.92 -5.37
C ILE A 162 -10.39 -9.32 -3.99
N ASN A 163 -9.73 -10.08 -3.12
CA ASN A 163 -9.35 -9.67 -1.80
C ASN A 163 -7.85 -9.94 -1.60
N PHE A 164 -7.24 -9.21 -0.68
CA PHE A 164 -5.85 -9.43 -0.28
C PHE A 164 -5.84 -9.90 1.17
N THR A 165 -4.95 -10.83 1.51
CA THR A 165 -4.72 -11.17 2.92
C THR A 165 -4.07 -10.02 3.67
N ASN A 166 -4.00 -10.13 5.00
CA ASN A 166 -3.17 -9.23 5.78
C ASN A 166 -1.73 -9.24 5.23
N PRO A 167 -1.12 -8.06 5.01
CA PRO A 167 0.23 -7.98 4.51
C PRO A 167 1.23 -8.44 5.56
N ILE A 168 2.27 -9.12 5.10
CA ILE A 168 3.43 -9.55 5.89
C ILE A 168 4.56 -8.58 5.54
N LEU A 169 5.15 -7.96 6.57
CA LEU A 169 6.32 -7.11 6.45
C LEU A 169 7.56 -7.86 6.92
N GLU A 170 8.60 -7.84 6.10
CA GLU A 170 9.90 -8.46 6.35
C GLU A 170 11.01 -7.44 6.06
N ILE A 171 12.17 -7.64 6.69
CA ILE A 171 13.40 -6.93 6.36
C ILE A 171 14.33 -7.96 5.74
N GLU A 172 14.84 -7.68 4.55
CA GLU A 172 15.73 -8.57 3.82
C GLU A 172 16.95 -7.79 3.31
N GLU A 173 18.02 -8.49 2.94
CA GLU A 173 19.16 -7.92 2.23
C GLU A 173 18.91 -8.03 0.72
N ALA A 174 19.12 -6.94 -0.02
CA ALA A 174 18.90 -6.91 -1.47
C ALA A 174 19.90 -7.80 -2.21
N ASN A 175 19.41 -8.74 -3.01
CA ASN A 175 20.19 -9.46 -4.00
C ASN A 175 20.63 -8.55 -5.17
N TYR A 176 21.35 -9.12 -6.14
CA TYR A 176 21.86 -8.37 -7.29
C TYR A 176 20.75 -7.69 -8.11
N ASP A 177 19.69 -8.42 -8.46
CA ASP A 177 18.62 -7.89 -9.31
C ASP A 177 17.86 -6.75 -8.65
N LEU A 178 17.59 -6.86 -7.34
CA LEU A 178 16.97 -5.80 -6.55
C LEU A 178 17.89 -4.60 -6.36
N ALA A 179 19.17 -4.84 -6.06
CA ALA A 179 20.15 -3.77 -5.88
C ALA A 179 20.35 -2.95 -7.15
N GLU A 180 20.49 -3.63 -8.30
CA GLU A 180 20.59 -3.00 -9.62
C GLU A 180 19.33 -2.18 -9.93
N SER A 181 18.15 -2.76 -9.74
CA SER A 181 16.89 -2.14 -10.14
C SER A 181 16.44 -1.00 -9.20
N LEU A 182 16.79 -1.08 -7.91
CA LEU A 182 16.56 0.00 -6.94
C LEU A 182 17.73 1.00 -6.85
N GLN A 183 18.81 0.80 -7.61
CA GLN A 183 20.01 1.64 -7.58
C GLN A 183 20.59 1.79 -6.16
N ILE A 184 20.61 0.69 -5.41
CA ILE A 184 21.18 0.61 -4.05
C ILE A 184 22.39 -0.31 -4.03
N GLN A 185 23.14 -0.29 -2.93
CA GLN A 185 24.27 -1.19 -2.75
C GLN A 185 23.79 -2.65 -2.62
N LEU A 186 24.51 -3.59 -3.24
CA LEU A 186 24.31 -5.03 -3.03
C LEU A 186 24.36 -5.36 -1.53
N GLY A 187 23.37 -6.10 -1.03
CA GLY A 187 23.24 -6.43 0.39
C GLY A 187 22.64 -5.32 1.26
N ALA A 188 22.26 -4.17 0.69
CA ALA A 188 21.56 -3.14 1.43
C ALA A 188 20.23 -3.67 1.98
N SER A 189 19.87 -3.26 3.21
CA SER A 189 18.60 -3.65 3.81
C SER A 189 17.42 -3.01 3.06
N ILE A 190 16.39 -3.79 2.80
CA ILE A 190 15.15 -3.35 2.17
C ILE A 190 13.95 -3.84 2.97
N PHE A 191 12.81 -3.17 2.83
CA PHE A 191 11.55 -3.68 3.34
C PHE A 191 10.83 -4.47 2.26
N LYS A 192 10.37 -5.66 2.59
CA LYS A 192 9.50 -6.47 1.75
C LYS A 192 8.13 -6.52 2.38
N VAL A 193 7.11 -6.12 1.62
CA VAL A 193 5.70 -6.28 2.00
C VAL A 193 5.08 -7.25 1.03
N SER A 194 4.49 -8.33 1.53
CA SER A 194 3.82 -9.33 0.69
C SER A 194 2.41 -9.65 1.15
N CYS A 195 1.51 -9.94 0.23
CA CYS A 195 0.18 -10.43 0.55
C CYS A 195 -0.29 -11.46 -0.47
N LYS A 196 -1.14 -12.40 -0.05
CA LYS A 196 -1.76 -13.37 -0.95
C LYS A 196 -2.97 -12.74 -1.62
N ILE A 197 -3.11 -13.00 -2.93
CA ILE A 197 -4.25 -12.57 -3.72
C ILE A 197 -5.31 -13.66 -3.64
N ILE A 198 -6.51 -13.29 -3.18
CA ILE A 198 -7.67 -14.16 -3.06
C ILE A 198 -8.66 -13.78 -4.13
N VAL A 199 -8.99 -14.70 -5.02
CA VAL A 199 -9.99 -14.51 -6.07
C VAL A 199 -11.09 -15.54 -5.87
N LYS A 200 -12.35 -15.09 -5.77
CA LYS A 200 -13.52 -15.95 -5.51
C LYS A 200 -13.36 -16.86 -4.28
N GLY A 201 -12.65 -16.38 -3.25
CA GLY A 201 -12.44 -17.09 -1.99
C GLY A 201 -11.25 -18.05 -1.96
N GLU A 202 -10.51 -18.20 -3.06
CA GLU A 202 -9.32 -19.05 -3.12
C GLU A 202 -8.05 -18.22 -3.31
N VAL A 203 -6.93 -18.70 -2.76
CA VAL A 203 -5.62 -18.09 -3.02
C VAL A 203 -5.20 -18.39 -4.45
N GLN A 204 -5.06 -17.35 -5.26
CA GLN A 204 -4.69 -17.44 -6.67
C GLN A 204 -3.41 -16.68 -6.98
N GLY A 205 -2.70 -16.15 -5.99
CA GLY A 205 -1.43 -15.52 -6.25
C GLY A 205 -0.81 -14.83 -5.07
N LEU A 206 0.20 -14.04 -5.37
CA LEU A 206 1.02 -13.31 -4.43
C LEU A 206 1.36 -11.95 -5.02
N ASP A 207 1.28 -10.92 -4.19
CA ASP A 207 1.75 -9.60 -4.52
C ASP A 207 2.87 -9.22 -3.56
N ILE A 208 4.00 -8.79 -4.12
CA ILE A 208 5.21 -8.47 -3.36
C ILE A 208 5.62 -7.04 -3.71
N VAL A 209 5.97 -6.28 -2.69
CA VAL A 209 6.46 -4.91 -2.78
C VAL A 209 7.79 -4.83 -2.03
N TYR A 210 8.85 -4.48 -2.74
CA TYR A 210 10.15 -4.16 -2.18
C TYR A 210 10.31 -2.65 -2.10
N LEU A 211 10.70 -2.14 -0.93
CA LEU A 211 10.85 -0.72 -0.63
C LEU A 211 12.27 -0.44 -0.19
N ARG A 212 12.85 0.62 -0.76
CA ARG A 212 14.07 1.23 -0.28
C ARG A 212 13.94 1.70 1.17
N ASN A 213 14.89 1.33 2.03
CA ASN A 213 14.85 1.66 3.45
C ASN A 213 15.25 3.12 3.73
N ASP A 214 16.05 3.72 2.86
CA ASP A 214 16.45 5.13 2.90
C ASP A 214 15.30 6.08 2.53
N ASN A 215 14.29 5.57 1.83
CA ASN A 215 13.12 6.34 1.43
C ASN A 215 11.88 6.08 2.29
N CYS A 216 11.96 5.10 3.20
CA CYS A 216 10.82 4.67 4.01
C CYS A 216 11.22 4.51 5.49
N GLN A 217 10.52 5.18 6.38
CA GLN A 217 10.55 4.88 7.81
C GLN A 217 9.38 3.99 8.18
N ILE A 218 9.66 2.81 8.71
CA ILE A 218 8.65 1.98 9.35
C ILE A 218 8.60 2.30 10.83
N SER A 219 7.58 3.06 11.22
CA SER A 219 7.27 3.25 12.64
C SER A 219 6.40 2.10 13.13
N LEU A 220 7.02 1.23 13.92
CA LEU A 220 6.33 0.28 14.79
C LEU A 220 5.91 1.05 16.04
N SER A 221 4.66 1.52 16.11
CA SER A 221 4.17 2.10 17.36
C SER A 221 3.79 0.97 18.30
N GLY A 222 4.66 0.65 19.27
CA GLY A 222 4.41 -0.41 20.27
C GLY A 222 3.10 -0.15 21.03
N LYS A 223 2.18 -1.12 21.12
CA LYS A 223 2.34 -2.42 21.79
C LYS A 223 1.76 -3.63 21.03
N ASP A 224 1.33 -3.46 19.79
CA ASP A 224 0.94 -4.57 18.91
C ASP A 224 1.56 -4.38 17.53
N THR A 225 1.91 -5.49 16.89
CA THR A 225 2.59 -5.68 15.59
C THR A 225 1.86 -5.07 14.38
N SER A 226 1.45 -3.81 14.48
CA SER A 226 1.02 -2.98 13.36
C SER A 226 2.18 -2.06 12.97
N PHE A 227 2.54 -2.11 11.70
CA PHE A 227 3.58 -1.28 11.13
C PHE A 227 2.94 -0.11 10.38
N GLN A 228 3.41 1.11 10.65
CA GLN A 228 3.12 2.26 9.80
C GLN A 228 4.36 2.53 8.97
N ILE A 229 4.25 2.34 7.65
CA ILE A 229 5.29 2.76 6.70
C ILE A 229 5.03 4.23 6.37
N LYS A 230 6.05 5.08 6.45
CA LYS A 230 6.00 6.51 6.09
C LYS A 230 7.21 6.82 5.22
N LYS A 231 7.15 7.87 4.38
CA LYS A 231 8.35 8.37 3.72
C LYS A 231 9.39 8.82 4.76
N ALA A 232 10.67 8.49 4.55
CA ALA A 232 11.76 9.02 5.35
C ALA A 232 11.93 10.52 5.06
N ASN A 233 12.18 11.33 6.09
CA ASN A 233 12.38 12.77 5.96
C ASN A 233 13.76 13.12 5.41
#